data_AF-A0AAD6CWA2-F1
#
_entry.id   AF-A0AAD6CWA2-F1
#
_cell.length_a   1.000
_cell.length_b   1.000
_cell.length_c   1.000
_cell.angle_alpha   90.00
_cell.angle_beta   90.00
_cell.angle_gamma   90.00
#
_symmetry.space_group_name_H-M   'P 1'
#
loop_
_entity.id
_entity.type
_entity.pdbx_description
1 polymer ?
#
loop_
_entity_poly.entity_id
_entity_poly.type
_entity_poly.pdbx_seq_one_letter_code
_entity_poly.pdbx_strand_id
1 'polypeptide(L)'
;MEKDDHPLSPAVTRQLQRQIEIQDVKANIGTLLRYATTYDYVVLSILAVAAIAGGAALPVMSIAFGRLAGVLNDAYSGVLDQHDLNDKTVNTVLYLIYLAIGEFFTVALSTAGFMHFGERISCGIREQFVKACLRQNIGFYDTIQTGELTTRITADTNLLQDGISEKLGLAFAALATFVSALVSSAPTSRSSFLSSIA
;
A
#
# COMPACT_ATOMS: atom_id res chain seq x y z
N MET A 1 -22.81 44.96 31.60
CA MET A 1 -23.50 43.73 31.18
C MET A 1 -23.26 42.72 32.28
N GLU A 2 -24.19 42.65 33.21
CA GLU A 2 -24.15 41.76 34.35
C GLU A 2 -24.25 40.33 33.81
N LYS A 3 -23.24 39.51 34.13
CA LYS A 3 -23.23 38.11 33.74
C LYS A 3 -24.19 37.41 34.70
N ASP A 4 -25.42 37.20 34.27
CA ASP A 4 -26.42 36.41 35.00
C ASP A 4 -25.90 34.97 35.13
N ASP A 5 -25.08 34.71 36.16
CA ASP A 5 -24.56 33.39 36.54
C ASP A 5 -25.67 32.59 37.24
N HIS A 6 -26.82 32.42 36.58
CA HIS A 6 -27.82 31.47 37.05
C HIS A 6 -27.22 30.06 36.84
N PRO A 7 -26.94 29.29 37.91
CA PRO A 7 -26.24 28.02 37.78
C PRO A 7 -27.07 27.07 36.91
N LEU A 8 -26.51 26.70 35.77
CA LEU A 8 -27.09 25.73 34.86
C LEU A 8 -27.42 24.45 35.64
N SER A 9 -28.60 23.87 35.38
CA SER A 9 -29.01 22.60 35.96
C SER A 9 -27.90 21.56 35.76
N PRO A 10 -27.55 20.76 36.79
CA PRO A 10 -26.43 19.81 36.73
C PRO A 10 -26.54 18.79 35.60
N ALA A 11 -27.75 18.56 35.07
CA ALA A 11 -27.97 17.71 33.89
C ALA A 11 -27.46 18.36 32.59
N VAL A 12 -27.67 19.68 32.41
CA VAL A 12 -27.28 20.42 31.20
C VAL A 12 -25.76 20.61 31.14
N THR A 13 -25.13 20.93 32.27
CA THR A 13 -23.67 21.06 32.38
C THR A 13 -22.95 19.78 31.99
N ARG A 14 -23.47 18.61 32.42
CA ARG A 14 -22.92 17.30 32.03
C ARG A 14 -23.07 17.01 30.54
N GLN A 15 -24.18 17.43 29.92
CA GLN A 15 -24.38 17.26 28.47
C GLN A 15 -23.38 18.11 27.68
N LEU A 16 -23.15 19.36 28.10
CA LEU A 16 -22.15 20.24 27.48
C LEU A 16 -20.72 19.71 27.66
N GLN A 17 -20.37 19.25 28.85
CA GLN A 17 -19.07 18.63 29.11
C GLN A 17 -18.83 17.40 28.22
N ARG A 18 -19.85 16.56 28.02
CA ARG A 18 -19.77 15.43 27.07
C ARG A 18 -19.59 15.85 25.61
N GLN A 19 -20.07 17.03 25.21
CA GLN A 19 -19.89 17.56 23.85
C GLN A 19 -18.51 18.20 23.64
N ILE A 20 -17.86 18.63 24.73
CA ILE A 20 -16.52 19.22 24.74
C ILE A 20 -15.44 18.14 24.81
N GLU A 21 -15.70 17.04 25.51
CA GLU A 21 -14.75 15.93 25.66
C GLU A 21 -14.57 15.17 24.34
N ILE A 22 -13.36 15.25 23.77
CA ILE A 22 -12.98 14.51 22.58
C ILE A 22 -12.74 13.05 22.99
N GLN A 23 -13.67 12.16 22.67
CA GLN A 23 -13.47 10.74 22.93
C GLN A 23 -12.50 10.16 21.89
N ASP A 24 -11.33 9.67 22.33
CA ASP A 24 -10.39 8.93 21.49
C ASP A 24 -10.99 7.58 21.07
N VAL A 25 -11.69 7.56 19.95
CA VAL A 25 -12.15 6.32 19.33
C VAL A 25 -10.97 5.70 18.61
N LYS A 26 -10.52 4.53 19.07
CA LYS A 26 -9.57 3.69 18.33
C LYS A 26 -10.23 3.27 17.02
N ALA A 27 -9.92 3.99 15.93
CA ALA A 27 -10.42 3.69 14.61
C ALA A 27 -9.77 2.39 14.10
N ASN A 28 -10.61 1.42 13.75
CA ASN A 28 -10.14 0.22 13.06
C ASN A 28 -9.95 0.53 11.57
N ILE A 29 -9.03 -0.17 10.89
CA ILE A 29 -8.84 -0.09 9.43
C ILE A 29 -10.18 -0.30 8.70
N GLY A 30 -11.02 -1.22 9.18
CA GLY A 30 -12.36 -1.45 8.62
C GLY A 30 -13.31 -0.26 8.77
N THR A 31 -13.14 0.56 9.81
CA THR A 31 -13.93 1.78 10.03
C THR A 31 -13.45 2.91 9.10
N LEU A 32 -12.15 2.95 8.79
CA LEU A 32 -11.57 3.86 7.80
C LEU A 32 -12.03 3.52 6.37
N LEU A 33 -12.10 2.23 6.03
CA LEU A 33 -12.59 1.74 4.74
C LEU A 33 -14.11 1.83 4.58
N ARG A 34 -14.85 2.25 5.61
CA ARG A 34 -16.31 2.47 5.52
C ARG A 34 -16.68 3.55 4.48
N TYR A 35 -15.74 4.44 4.15
CA TYR A 35 -15.91 5.44 3.10
C TYR A 35 -15.68 4.90 1.68
N ALA A 36 -15.18 3.66 1.54
CA ALA A 36 -14.99 3.01 0.26
C ALA A 36 -16.34 2.51 -0.30
N THR A 37 -16.61 2.82 -1.56
CA THR A 37 -17.77 2.35 -2.31
C THR A 37 -17.56 0.91 -2.77
N THR A 38 -18.64 0.16 -3.07
CA THR A 38 -18.54 -1.23 -3.57
C THR A 38 -17.65 -1.37 -4.81
N TYR A 39 -17.65 -0.37 -5.71
CA TYR A 39 -16.73 -0.32 -6.85
C TYR A 39 -15.26 -0.20 -6.44
N ASP A 40 -14.98 0.48 -5.33
CA ASP A 40 -13.61 0.71 -4.87
C ASP A 40 -12.98 -0.57 -4.35
N TYR A 41 -13.78 -1.45 -3.73
CA TYR A 41 -13.32 -2.77 -3.33
C TYR A 41 -12.93 -3.63 -4.54
N VAL A 42 -13.68 -3.56 -5.63
CA VAL A 42 -13.34 -4.29 -6.88
C VAL A 42 -12.05 -3.73 -7.46
N VAL A 43 -11.93 -2.41 -7.59
CA VAL A 43 -10.72 -1.76 -8.12
C VAL A 43 -9.52 -2.08 -7.23
N LEU A 44 -9.64 -1.98 -5.91
CA LEU A 44 -8.60 -2.36 -4.95
C LEU A 44 -8.17 -3.82 -5.08
N SER A 45 -9.10 -4.75 -5.31
CA SER A 45 -8.75 -6.15 -5.48
C SER A 45 -7.92 -6.38 -6.75
N ILE A 46 -8.26 -5.69 -7.85
CA ILE A 46 -7.50 -5.74 -9.11
C ILE A 46 -6.11 -5.14 -8.91
N LEU A 47 -6.02 -3.99 -8.22
CA LEU A 47 -4.75 -3.34 -7.90
C LEU A 47 -3.88 -4.18 -6.97
N ALA A 48 -4.47 -4.89 -6.01
CA ALA A 48 -3.75 -5.81 -5.12
C ALA A 48 -3.17 -7.00 -5.90
N VAL A 49 -3.92 -7.57 -6.85
CA VAL A 49 -3.40 -8.62 -7.74
C VAL A 49 -2.25 -8.09 -8.60
N ALA A 50 -2.37 -6.87 -9.12
CA ALA A 50 -1.27 -6.21 -9.84
C ALA A 50 -0.05 -6.00 -8.92
N ALA A 51 -0.22 -5.49 -7.70
CA ALA A 51 0.86 -5.32 -6.73
C ALA A 51 1.59 -6.64 -6.42
N ILE A 52 0.84 -7.74 -6.32
CA ILE A 52 1.39 -9.09 -6.10
C ILE A 52 2.22 -9.54 -7.31
N ALA A 53 1.69 -9.36 -8.52
CA ALA A 53 2.41 -9.69 -9.74
C ALA A 53 3.69 -8.86 -9.90
N GLY A 54 3.65 -7.57 -9.55
CA GLY A 54 4.82 -6.70 -9.50
C GLY A 54 5.84 -7.13 -8.43
N GLY A 55 5.39 -7.50 -7.23
CA GLY A 55 6.27 -7.96 -6.15
C GLY A 55 6.99 -9.28 -6.46
N ALA A 56 6.37 -10.14 -7.25
CA ALA A 56 6.99 -11.38 -7.75
C ALA A 56 8.06 -11.15 -8.82
N ALA A 57 8.16 -9.96 -9.41
CA ALA A 57 9.11 -9.69 -10.49
C ALA A 57 10.58 -9.81 -10.03
N LEU A 58 10.91 -9.35 -8.81
CA LEU A 58 12.27 -9.44 -8.26
C LEU A 58 12.84 -10.88 -8.23
N PRO A 59 12.17 -11.89 -7.64
CA PRO A 59 12.67 -13.26 -7.66
C PRO A 59 12.65 -13.88 -9.06
N VAL A 60 11.65 -13.56 -9.90
CA VAL A 60 11.60 -14.08 -11.29
C VAL A 60 12.77 -13.53 -12.11
N MET A 61 13.13 -12.25 -11.93
CA MET A 61 14.30 -11.64 -12.55
C MET A 61 15.59 -12.32 -12.11
N SER A 62 15.73 -12.65 -10.82
CA SER A 62 16.89 -13.40 -10.30
C SER A 62 17.05 -14.77 -10.98
N ILE A 63 15.95 -15.50 -11.20
CA ILE A 63 15.98 -16.78 -11.93
C ILE A 63 16.41 -16.57 -13.39
N ALA A 64 15.88 -15.54 -14.06
CA ALA A 64 16.21 -15.24 -15.45
C ALA A 64 17.71 -14.91 -15.62
N PHE A 65 18.29 -14.14 -14.69
CA PHE A 65 19.74 -13.91 -14.64
C PHE A 65 20.53 -15.21 -14.38
N GLY A 66 20.03 -16.09 -13.51
CA GLY A 66 20.64 -17.41 -13.29
C GLY A 66 20.69 -18.26 -14.56
N ARG A 67 19.63 -18.23 -15.39
CA ARG A 67 19.61 -18.91 -16.69
C ARG A 67 20.63 -18.31 -17.66
N LEU A 68 20.72 -16.98 -17.72
CA LEU A 68 21.69 -16.29 -18.56
C LEU A 68 23.13 -16.65 -18.16
N ALA A 69 23.42 -16.68 -16.86
CA ALA A 69 24.72 -17.10 -16.35
C ALA A 69 25.05 -18.57 -16.71
N GLY A 70 24.06 -19.46 -16.66
CA GLY A 70 24.20 -20.84 -17.13
C GLY A 70 24.58 -20.94 -18.61
N VAL A 71 23.88 -20.20 -19.48
CA VAL A 71 24.19 -20.15 -20.92
C VAL A 71 25.60 -19.63 -21.18
N LEU A 72 26.05 -18.62 -20.43
CA LEU A 72 27.43 -18.12 -20.54
C LEU A 72 28.44 -19.17 -20.10
N ASN A 73 28.20 -19.87 -18.99
CA ASN A 73 29.07 -20.96 -18.53
C ASN A 73 29.19 -22.10 -19.56
N ASP A 74 28.08 -22.46 -20.20
CA ASP A 74 28.05 -23.48 -21.25
C ASP A 74 28.82 -23.02 -22.51
N ALA A 75 28.78 -21.71 -22.81
CA ALA A 75 29.59 -21.12 -23.88
C ALA A 75 31.10 -21.19 -23.58
N TYR A 76 31.50 -20.92 -22.34
CA TYR A 76 32.91 -21.01 -21.92
C TYR A 76 33.45 -22.44 -21.88
N SER A 77 32.60 -23.41 -21.51
CA SER A 77 33.00 -24.83 -21.41
C SER A 77 33.02 -25.56 -22.77
N GLY A 78 32.59 -24.91 -23.86
CA GLY A 78 32.63 -25.47 -25.21
C GLY A 78 31.69 -26.66 -25.42
N VAL A 79 30.69 -26.82 -24.56
CA VAL A 79 29.75 -27.96 -24.55
C VAL A 79 28.62 -27.79 -25.59
N LEU A 80 28.35 -26.55 -26.03
CA LEU A 80 27.25 -26.22 -26.94
C LEU A 80 27.75 -25.73 -28.30
N ASP A 81 27.00 -26.07 -29.35
CA ASP A 81 27.23 -25.55 -30.70
C ASP A 81 26.94 -24.04 -30.78
N GLN A 82 27.65 -23.33 -31.67
CA GLN A 82 27.56 -21.87 -31.81
C GLN A 82 26.13 -21.41 -32.13
N HIS A 83 25.36 -22.22 -32.87
CA HIS A 83 23.98 -21.95 -33.23
C HIS A 83 23.05 -22.04 -32.00
N ASP A 84 23.15 -23.11 -31.22
CA ASP A 84 22.34 -23.33 -30.01
C ASP A 84 22.61 -22.28 -28.92
N LEU A 85 23.85 -21.80 -28.83
CA LEU A 85 24.23 -20.73 -27.91
C LEU A 85 23.54 -19.40 -28.22
N ASN A 86 23.51 -19.03 -29.51
CA ASN A 86 22.88 -17.80 -29.95
C ASN A 86 21.38 -17.84 -29.69
N ASP A 87 20.72 -18.94 -30.07
CA ASP A 87 19.28 -19.11 -29.90
C ASP A 87 18.85 -19.05 -28.42
N LYS A 88 19.57 -19.74 -27.52
CA LYS A 88 19.28 -19.70 -26.07
C LYS A 88 19.52 -18.31 -25.47
N THR A 89 20.55 -17.61 -25.93
CA THR A 89 20.86 -16.24 -25.46
C THR A 89 19.76 -15.27 -25.89
N VAL A 90 19.38 -15.29 -27.18
CA VAL A 90 18.33 -14.42 -27.72
C VAL A 90 17.00 -14.68 -27.02
N ASN A 91 16.63 -15.95 -26.81
CA ASN A 91 15.40 -16.30 -26.11
C ASN A 91 15.38 -15.78 -24.66
N THR A 92 16.50 -15.92 -23.94
CA THR A 92 16.63 -15.43 -22.55
C THR A 92 16.56 -13.91 -22.46
N VAL A 93 17.18 -13.19 -23.40
CA VAL A 93 17.12 -11.72 -23.46
C VAL A 93 15.71 -11.24 -23.81
N LEU A 94 15.04 -11.87 -24.77
CA LEU A 94 13.65 -11.55 -25.10
C LEU A 94 12.73 -11.75 -23.90
N TYR A 95 12.92 -12.84 -23.14
CA TYR A 95 12.18 -13.09 -21.91
C TYR A 95 12.36 -11.96 -20.86
N LEU A 96 13.59 -11.47 -20.68
CA LEU A 96 13.87 -10.33 -19.78
C LEU A 96 13.17 -9.04 -20.23
N ILE A 97 13.13 -8.77 -21.55
CA ILE A 97 12.46 -7.59 -22.10
C ILE A 97 10.95 -7.67 -21.86
N TYR A 98 10.32 -8.81 -22.15
CA TYR A 98 8.88 -8.99 -21.91
C TYR A 98 8.52 -8.88 -20.43
N LEU A 99 9.36 -9.41 -19.55
CA LEU A 99 9.19 -9.29 -18.10
C LEU A 99 9.26 -7.83 -17.67
N ALA A 100 10.29 -7.08 -18.09
CA ALA A 100 10.46 -5.67 -17.75
C ALA A 100 9.27 -4.80 -18.19
N ILE A 101 8.74 -5.04 -19.39
CA ILE A 101 7.55 -4.34 -19.89
C ILE A 101 6.33 -4.68 -19.02
N GLY A 102 6.11 -5.97 -18.74
CA GLY A 102 5.00 -6.41 -17.90
C GLY A 102 5.06 -5.85 -16.48
N GLU A 103 6.24 -5.85 -15.87
CA GLU A 103 6.50 -5.28 -14.55
C GLU A 103 6.21 -3.78 -14.52
N PHE A 104 6.70 -3.04 -15.52
CA PHE A 104 6.48 -1.59 -15.61
C PHE A 104 4.99 -1.25 -15.59
N PHE A 105 4.18 -1.87 -16.45
CA PHE A 105 2.74 -1.60 -16.49
C PHE A 105 2.02 -2.03 -15.21
N THR A 106 2.40 -3.17 -14.66
CA THR A 106 1.78 -3.74 -13.46
C THR A 106 2.02 -2.87 -12.23
N VAL A 107 3.27 -2.45 -12.01
CA VAL A 107 3.66 -1.59 -10.89
C VAL A 107 3.11 -0.17 -11.08
N ALA A 108 3.14 0.37 -12.30
CA ALA A 108 2.58 1.69 -12.58
C ALA A 108 1.07 1.74 -12.33
N LEU A 109 0.32 0.74 -12.82
CA LEU A 109 -1.12 0.63 -12.61
C LEU A 109 -1.46 0.50 -11.13
N SER A 110 -0.75 -0.39 -10.42
CA SER A 110 -0.92 -0.59 -8.98
C SER A 110 -0.69 0.72 -8.22
N THR A 111 0.47 1.35 -8.42
CA THR A 111 0.87 2.57 -7.71
C THR A 111 -0.09 3.73 -7.98
N ALA A 112 -0.43 3.97 -9.25
CA ALA A 112 -1.36 5.03 -9.61
C ALA A 112 -2.76 4.79 -9.03
N GLY A 113 -3.22 3.53 -9.04
CA GLY A 113 -4.52 3.16 -8.49
C GLY A 113 -4.60 3.34 -6.97
N PHE A 114 -3.58 2.90 -6.22
CA PHE A 114 -3.53 3.11 -4.78
C PHE A 114 -3.44 4.59 -4.41
N MET A 115 -2.66 5.39 -5.17
CA MET A 115 -2.59 6.84 -4.98
C MET A 115 -3.93 7.53 -5.21
N HIS A 116 -4.64 7.18 -6.28
CA HIS A 116 -5.97 7.74 -6.56
C HIS A 116 -6.97 7.38 -5.46
N PHE A 117 -6.92 6.13 -4.97
CA PHE A 117 -7.80 5.67 -3.89
C PHE A 117 -7.51 6.38 -2.56
N GLY A 118 -6.24 6.56 -2.19
CA GLY A 118 -5.85 7.28 -0.98
C GLY A 118 -6.29 8.74 -0.98
N GLU A 119 -6.13 9.44 -2.11
CA GLU A 119 -6.63 10.82 -2.27
C GLU A 119 -8.14 10.89 -2.10
N ARG A 120 -8.89 9.96 -2.71
CA ARG A 120 -10.35 9.96 -2.61
C ARG A 120 -10.84 9.76 -1.17
N ILE A 121 -10.23 8.84 -0.42
CA ILE A 121 -10.58 8.65 1.00
C ILE A 121 -10.23 9.90 1.81
N SER A 122 -9.04 10.47 1.59
CA SER A 122 -8.56 11.69 2.24
C SER A 122 -9.55 12.85 2.05
N CYS A 123 -9.99 13.08 0.81
CA CYS A 123 -10.98 14.09 0.48
C CYS A 123 -12.32 13.84 1.18
N GLY A 124 -12.82 12.60 1.19
CA GLY A 124 -14.09 12.25 1.85
C GLY A 124 -14.08 12.47 3.36
N ILE A 125 -12.94 12.19 4.03
CA ILE A 125 -12.77 12.45 5.46
C ILE A 125 -12.75 13.95 5.75
N ARG A 126 -12.02 14.74 4.94
CA ARG A 126 -12.00 16.20 5.08
C ARG A 126 -13.38 16.82 4.92
N GLU A 127 -14.18 16.34 3.97
CA GLU A 127 -15.55 16.82 3.77
C GLU A 127 -16.44 16.58 5.00
N GLN A 128 -16.40 15.37 5.56
CA GLN A 128 -17.17 15.02 6.76
C GLN A 128 -16.69 15.77 8.00
N PHE A 129 -15.38 15.97 8.13
CA PHE A 129 -14.80 16.75 9.21
C PHE A 129 -15.31 18.20 9.18
N VAL A 130 -15.27 18.86 8.02
CA VAL A 130 -15.80 20.23 7.88
C VAL A 130 -17.30 20.28 8.21
N LYS A 131 -18.09 19.31 7.75
CA LYS A 131 -19.52 19.20 8.11
C LYS A 131 -19.73 19.02 9.61
N ALA A 132 -18.88 18.25 10.30
CA ALA A 132 -18.95 18.04 11.74
C ALA A 132 -18.56 19.32 12.51
N CYS A 133 -17.50 20.01 12.09
CA CYS A 133 -17.09 21.29 12.67
C CYS A 133 -18.22 22.32 12.63
N LEU A 134 -18.91 22.47 11.49
CA LEU A 134 -20.01 23.43 11.36
C LEU A 134 -21.22 23.13 12.27
N ARG A 135 -21.34 21.91 12.80
CA ARG A 135 -22.43 21.48 13.70
C ARG A 135 -22.05 21.53 15.17
N GLN A 136 -20.82 21.88 15.49
CA GLN A 136 -20.26 21.84 16.82
C GLN A 136 -20.58 23.13 17.61
N ASN A 137 -20.79 23.01 18.91
CA ASN A 137 -21.13 24.13 19.80
C ASN A 137 -19.95 25.11 19.97
N ILE A 138 -20.23 26.39 20.22
CA ILE A 138 -19.22 27.44 20.43
C ILE A 138 -18.31 27.14 21.63
N GLY A 139 -18.85 26.53 22.69
CA GLY A 139 -18.06 26.16 23.88
C GLY A 139 -16.98 25.10 23.62
N PHE A 140 -17.04 24.36 22.51
CA PHE A 140 -15.94 23.50 22.07
C PHE A 140 -14.79 24.32 21.48
N TYR A 141 -15.10 25.35 20.70
CA TYR A 141 -14.11 26.23 20.09
C TYR A 141 -13.36 27.09 21.10
N ASP A 142 -13.96 27.38 22.27
CA ASP A 142 -13.28 28.07 23.37
C ASP A 142 -12.19 27.20 24.03
N THR A 143 -12.22 25.88 23.85
CA THR A 143 -11.23 24.96 24.44
C THR A 143 -10.05 24.63 23.53
N ILE A 144 -10.12 25.01 22.25
CA ILE A 144 -9.14 24.64 21.23
C ILE A 144 -8.46 25.88 20.67
N GLN A 145 -7.15 25.80 20.43
CA GLN A 145 -6.43 26.95 19.89
C GLN A 145 -6.87 27.25 18.44
N THR A 146 -7.00 28.54 18.10
CA THR A 146 -7.32 28.97 16.73
C THR A 146 -6.36 28.34 15.72
N GLY A 147 -6.91 27.61 14.74
CA GLY A 147 -6.13 26.95 13.68
C GLY A 147 -5.57 25.57 14.03
N GLU A 148 -5.68 25.13 15.29
CA GLU A 148 -5.25 23.80 15.72
C GLU A 148 -6.04 22.69 15.00
N LEU A 149 -7.37 22.83 14.95
CA LEU A 149 -8.27 21.88 14.27
C LEU A 149 -7.90 21.68 12.80
N THR A 150 -7.68 22.77 12.06
CA THR A 150 -7.35 22.76 10.63
C THR A 150 -5.98 22.11 10.39
N THR A 151 -5.01 22.38 11.26
CA THR A 151 -3.68 21.81 11.16
C THR A 151 -3.71 20.31 11.46
N ARG A 152 -4.41 19.92 12.53
CA ARG A 152 -4.54 18.53 12.97
C ARG A 152 -5.22 17.67 11.91
N ILE A 153 -6.38 18.10 11.39
CA ILE A 153 -7.05 17.33 10.35
C ILE A 153 -6.20 17.19 9.09
N THR A 154 -5.50 18.25 8.68
CA THR A 154 -4.66 18.20 7.48
C THR A 154 -3.52 17.20 7.66
N ALA A 155 -2.83 17.25 8.80
CA ALA A 155 -1.77 16.32 9.15
C ALA A 155 -2.29 14.87 9.22
N ASP A 156 -3.37 14.63 9.95
CA ASP A 156 -3.96 13.30 10.13
C ASP A 156 -4.44 12.71 8.80
N THR A 157 -5.04 13.52 7.94
CA THR A 157 -5.52 13.06 6.63
C THR A 157 -4.36 12.80 5.67
N ASN A 158 -3.29 13.60 5.71
CA ASN A 158 -2.08 13.34 4.91
C ASN A 158 -1.40 12.04 5.35
N LEU A 159 -1.24 11.82 6.66
CA LEU A 159 -0.69 10.58 7.19
C LEU A 159 -1.52 9.36 6.77
N LEU A 160 -2.85 9.48 6.79
CA LEU A 160 -3.73 8.43 6.31
C LEU A 160 -3.56 8.19 4.80
N GLN A 161 -3.51 9.26 4.02
CA GLN A 161 -3.30 9.18 2.57
C GLN A 161 -1.99 8.48 2.23
N ASP A 162 -0.88 8.84 2.89
CA ASP A 162 0.42 8.21 2.68
C ASP A 162 0.39 6.72 3.07
N GLY A 163 -0.28 6.40 4.20
CA GLY A 163 -0.48 5.04 4.65
C GLY A 163 -1.24 4.18 3.63
N ILE A 164 -2.30 4.71 3.04
CA ILE A 164 -3.15 3.99 2.08
C ILE A 164 -2.49 3.93 0.68
N SER A 165 -1.95 5.05 0.22
CA SER A 165 -1.43 5.21 -1.14
C SER A 165 -0.12 4.48 -1.37
N GLU A 166 0.79 4.55 -0.39
CA GLU A 166 2.15 4.04 -0.53
C GLU A 166 2.35 2.77 0.31
N LYS A 167 2.02 2.82 1.61
CA LYS A 167 2.38 1.74 2.52
C LYS A 167 1.57 0.46 2.29
N LEU A 168 0.28 0.55 1.96
CA LEU A 168 -0.51 -0.64 1.64
C LEU A 168 0.01 -1.35 0.37
N GLY A 169 0.26 -0.60 -0.71
CA GLY A 169 0.79 -1.16 -1.96
C GLY A 169 2.15 -1.83 -1.74
N LEU A 170 3.05 -1.17 -1.00
CA LEU A 170 4.35 -1.73 -0.63
C LEU A 170 4.22 -2.97 0.26
N ALA A 171 3.28 -3.00 1.19
CA ALA A 171 3.07 -4.17 2.06
C ALA A 171 2.62 -5.40 1.25
N PHE A 172 1.68 -5.23 0.30
CA PHE A 172 1.26 -6.30 -0.60
C PHE A 172 2.40 -6.76 -1.50
N ALA A 173 3.15 -5.83 -2.09
CA ALA A 173 4.31 -6.16 -2.91
C ALA A 173 5.37 -6.91 -2.11
N ALA A 174 5.72 -6.45 -0.89
CA ALA A 174 6.71 -7.08 -0.03
C ALA A 174 6.29 -8.50 0.40
N LEU A 175 5.01 -8.70 0.75
CA LEU A 175 4.48 -10.03 1.07
C LEU A 175 4.57 -10.96 -0.15
N ALA A 176 4.23 -10.45 -1.34
CA ALA A 176 4.34 -11.19 -2.59
C ALA A 176 5.78 -11.54 -2.93
N THR A 177 6.72 -10.61 -2.76
CA THR A 177 8.16 -10.86 -2.93
C THR A 177 8.63 -11.94 -1.97
N PHE A 178 8.24 -11.86 -0.70
CA PHE A 178 8.61 -12.86 0.32
C PHE A 178 8.12 -14.26 -0.05
N VAL A 179 6.84 -14.41 -0.38
CA VAL A 179 6.26 -15.69 -0.77
C VAL A 179 6.89 -16.22 -2.06
N SER A 180 7.05 -15.36 -3.07
CA SER A 180 7.63 -15.74 -4.36
C SER A 180 9.09 -16.16 -4.24
N ALA A 181 9.86 -15.50 -3.36
CA ALA A 181 11.24 -15.88 -3.08
C ALA A 181 11.33 -17.25 -2.38
N LEU A 182 10.46 -17.53 -1.40
CA LEU A 182 10.42 -18.83 -0.73
C LEU A 182 10.07 -19.97 -1.71
N VAL A 183 9.07 -19.76 -2.56
CA VAL A 183 8.67 -20.73 -3.59
C VAL A 183 9.79 -20.96 -4.59
N SER A 184 10.48 -19.91 -5.02
CA SER A 184 11.60 -19.99 -5.98
C SER A 184 12.84 -20.66 -5.40
N SER A 185 13.10 -20.50 -4.09
CA SER A 185 14.27 -21.05 -3.41
C SER A 185 14.14 -22.57 -3.15
N ALA A 186 12.95 -23.04 -2.77
CA ALA A 186 12.71 -24.42 -2.37
C ALA A 186 13.16 -25.50 -3.40
N PRO A 187 12.91 -25.36 -4.72
CA PRO A 187 13.35 -26.37 -5.69
C PRO A 187 14.86 -26.31 -5.98
N THR A 188 15.46 -25.11 -6.02
CA THR A 188 16.89 -24.92 -6.31
C THR A 188 17.79 -25.55 -5.25
N SER A 189 17.39 -25.46 -3.97
CA SER A 189 18.10 -26.10 -2.86
C SER A 189 18.07 -27.64 -2.97
N ARG A 190 16.93 -28.23 -3.35
CA ARG A 190 16.80 -29.68 -3.47
C ARG A 190 17.69 -30.28 -4.56
N SER A 191 17.89 -29.58 -5.67
CA SER A 191 18.78 -30.03 -6.75
C SER A 191 20.27 -29.95 -6.39
N SER A 192 20.70 -28.92 -5.65
CA SER A 192 22.11 -28.77 -5.25
C SER A 192 22.52 -29.72 -4.12
N PHE A 193 21.61 -30.05 -3.19
CA PHE A 193 21.87 -31.05 -2.16
C PHE A 193 22.02 -32.46 -2.72
N LEU A 194 21.25 -32.84 -3.75
CA LEU A 194 21.36 -34.16 -4.38
C LEU A 194 22.61 -34.30 -5.26
N SER A 195 23.06 -33.25 -5.94
CA SER A 195 24.30 -33.27 -6.72
C SER A 195 25.57 -33.27 -5.88
N SER A 196 25.49 -32.92 -4.58
CA SER A 196 26.64 -32.94 -3.65
C SER A 196 26.78 -34.26 -2.90
N ILE A 197 25.77 -35.15 -2.99
CA ILE A 197 25.74 -36.47 -2.32
C ILE A 197 25.96 -37.63 -3.33
N ALA A 198 25.78 -37.36 -4.63
CA ALA A 198 26.13 -38.27 -5.73
C ALA A 198 27.56 -38.03 -6.22
#